data_AF-A0AAD7CGV1-F1
#
_entry.id   AF-A0AAD7CGV1-F1
#
_cell.length_a   1.000
_cell.length_b   1.000
_cell.length_c   1.000
_cell.angle_alpha   90.00
_cell.angle_beta   90.00
_cell.angle_gamma   90.00
#
_symmetry.space_group_name_H-M   'P 1'
#
loop_
_entity.id
_entity.type
_entity.pdbx_description
1 polymer ?
#
loop_
_entity_poly.entity_id
_entity_poly.type
_entity_poly.pdbx_seq_one_letter_code
_entity_poly.pdbx_strand_id
1 'polypeptide(L)'
;MLKLEQATVAQTPRSNAGRLRATTAETRVCSVFASFDLRHPIADAAVLRGALYSSLRPNLRDLSRATIVPPGGGGFWGAACGEQLLQLAPSHRARARVQRERRALRTPSSATVRIRVRVRTRSCPGTVAHPASISPARDRGGTRTSTVGRMCSHPALTSGLVCAGRRSSESARRDAAYSYPEHPPRTPPPLTCALLRPHLDLDSGAVYARPSDGDCVHSSAAPSGDARVYGKVNALFHLGGKYLKQVQKACYLGIWFETGTKFIWREQYKIKARKATTAANVILGLDRFVGTLPAWDMRTLYMARVDLYLTAGCEVCLDMDMKSLKRLEKVQHYFLRRMLGVGSRCLTAVLFSETGVWPIKYRRVYLALKNLCHLLSLKDWDRPAWNALQESISLARAGNISWVTDLRIVMSRLYAPVDLDIIDNLEVATVEAAMKAVEKSMEAWIDNELATSSRTKDLLTGRLQKDKDTGKFVKKSLDFRHYLRVKTADHRRALTRIVLSSHSLAVERRQWTERGKSIVPREWRLCRFCQESVEDPAHAMFMCNHPELMQVCEQFLKALYEEVPEFRGHFTNVMTFFQAVLARREVTPVLAKLAFNVLKIYDAAPMFLVEPPAEEP
;
A
#
# COMPACT_ATOMS: atom_id res chain seq x y z
N MET A 1 64.77 -5.80 -13.61
CA MET A 1 65.78 -6.08 -14.65
C MET A 1 65.26 -7.21 -15.54
N LEU A 2 65.21 -6.95 -16.84
CA LEU A 2 65.32 -7.84 -18.02
C LEU A 2 64.56 -9.19 -17.99
N LYS A 3 63.50 -9.45 -18.80
CA LYS A 3 63.49 -9.77 -20.26
C LYS A 3 64.57 -10.82 -20.62
N LEU A 4 64.30 -11.94 -21.30
CA LEU A 4 63.70 -12.07 -22.64
C LEU A 4 63.67 -13.58 -23.05
N GLU A 5 62.68 -14.00 -23.87
CA GLU A 5 62.76 -14.95 -25.03
C GLU A 5 63.07 -16.46 -24.80
N GLN A 6 62.58 -17.47 -25.55
CA GLN A 6 62.03 -17.69 -26.92
C GLN A 6 61.19 -19.01 -26.90
N ALA A 7 59.95 -19.09 -27.41
CA ALA A 7 59.52 -19.44 -28.79
C ALA A 7 59.72 -20.91 -29.25
N THR A 8 58.63 -21.64 -29.54
CA THR A 8 58.55 -22.58 -30.68
C THR A 8 57.11 -22.93 -31.08
N VAL A 9 56.97 -23.23 -32.37
CA VAL A 9 55.80 -23.23 -33.27
C VAL A 9 55.07 -24.58 -33.29
N ALA A 10 53.74 -24.61 -33.48
CA ALA A 10 53.07 -25.36 -34.57
C ALA A 10 51.54 -25.51 -34.45
N GLN A 11 50.88 -25.23 -35.58
CA GLN A 11 49.67 -25.84 -36.15
C GLN A 11 48.27 -25.43 -35.64
N THR A 12 47.55 -24.78 -36.56
CA THR A 12 46.09 -24.63 -36.61
C THR A 12 45.44 -25.87 -37.24
N PRO A 13 44.13 -26.07 -36.98
CA PRO A 13 43.23 -26.07 -38.13
C PRO A 13 41.96 -25.22 -37.93
N ARG A 14 41.36 -24.91 -39.08
CA ARG A 14 40.25 -23.97 -39.34
C ARG A 14 38.87 -24.47 -38.90
N SER A 15 37.99 -23.45 -38.76
CA SER A 15 36.55 -23.41 -39.09
C SER A 15 35.52 -23.93 -38.07
N ASN A 16 34.71 -23.02 -37.51
CA ASN A 16 33.40 -22.68 -38.09
C ASN A 16 32.73 -21.54 -37.29
N ALA A 17 32.41 -20.46 -37.99
CA ALA A 17 31.73 -19.30 -37.45
C ALA A 17 30.20 -19.54 -37.42
N GLY A 18 29.65 -19.75 -36.22
CA GLY A 18 28.22 -19.74 -35.96
C GLY A 18 27.77 -18.41 -35.37
N ARG A 19 27.05 -17.59 -36.14
CA ARG A 19 26.32 -16.41 -35.66
C ARG A 19 25.25 -16.84 -34.64
N LEU A 20 25.44 -16.50 -33.37
CA LEU A 20 24.37 -16.53 -32.37
C LEU A 20 23.74 -15.14 -32.25
N ARG A 21 22.48 -15.04 -32.70
CA ARG A 21 21.59 -13.90 -32.45
C ARG A 21 21.12 -13.96 -31.00
N ALA A 22 21.38 -12.90 -30.24
CA ALA A 22 20.74 -12.68 -28.94
C ALA A 22 19.22 -12.52 -29.15
N THR A 23 18.43 -13.35 -28.47
CA THR A 23 16.97 -13.22 -28.42
C THR A 23 16.56 -12.66 -27.07
N THR A 24 15.76 -11.60 -27.11
CA THR A 24 15.18 -10.89 -25.97
C THR A 24 14.20 -11.77 -25.21
N ALA A 25 14.50 -12.08 -23.95
CA ALA A 25 13.71 -12.97 -23.08
C ALA A 25 12.84 -12.23 -22.03
N GLU A 26 12.70 -10.91 -22.09
CA GLU A 26 11.98 -10.14 -21.05
C GLU A 26 10.48 -9.94 -21.31
N THR A 27 9.94 -10.32 -22.47
CA THR A 27 8.53 -10.03 -22.83
C THR A 27 7.55 -11.17 -22.55
N ARG A 28 7.99 -12.35 -22.06
CA ARG A 28 7.13 -13.54 -21.94
C ARG A 28 6.44 -13.74 -20.58
N VAL A 29 6.85 -13.05 -19.53
CA VAL A 29 6.24 -13.24 -18.19
C VAL A 29 4.92 -12.49 -18.04
N CYS A 30 4.70 -11.37 -18.76
CA CYS A 30 3.49 -10.56 -18.61
C CYS A 30 2.26 -11.10 -19.36
N SER A 31 2.43 -11.87 -20.45
CA SER A 31 1.30 -12.36 -21.24
C SER A 31 0.57 -13.55 -20.62
N VAL A 32 1.24 -14.34 -19.78
CA VAL A 32 0.64 -15.52 -19.12
C VAL A 32 -0.37 -15.12 -18.04
N PHE A 33 -0.25 -13.92 -17.45
CA PHE A 33 -1.13 -13.49 -16.33
C PHE A 33 -2.39 -12.72 -16.75
N ALA A 34 -2.56 -12.38 -18.03
CA ALA A 34 -3.66 -11.52 -18.49
C ALA A 34 -5.03 -12.24 -18.67
N SER A 35 -5.10 -13.57 -18.60
CA SER A 35 -6.25 -14.35 -19.07
C SER A 35 -6.83 -15.36 -18.07
N PHE A 36 -6.94 -15.02 -16.78
CA PHE A 36 -7.54 -15.91 -15.77
C PHE A 36 -8.94 -15.47 -15.33
N ASP A 37 -9.94 -16.34 -15.54
CA ASP A 37 -11.32 -16.20 -15.03
C ASP A 37 -11.40 -16.74 -13.59
N LEU A 38 -11.69 -15.86 -12.64
CA LEU A 38 -11.65 -16.11 -11.19
C LEU A 38 -12.78 -17.03 -10.66
N ARG A 39 -13.51 -17.74 -11.53
CA ARG A 39 -14.64 -18.58 -11.13
C ARG A 39 -14.25 -20.00 -10.68
N HIS A 40 -13.07 -20.54 -11.03
CA HIS A 40 -12.69 -21.92 -10.71
C HIS A 40 -11.23 -22.08 -10.20
N PRO A 41 -10.97 -21.89 -8.89
CA PRO A 41 -9.62 -21.82 -8.32
C PRO A 41 -8.81 -23.14 -8.32
N ILE A 42 -9.45 -24.30 -8.55
CA ILE A 42 -8.78 -25.61 -8.47
C ILE A 42 -8.12 -25.99 -9.81
N ALA A 43 -8.69 -25.59 -10.95
CA ALA A 43 -8.15 -25.87 -12.27
C ALA A 43 -6.87 -25.05 -12.57
N ASP A 44 -6.81 -23.81 -12.08
CA ASP A 44 -5.70 -22.89 -12.35
C ASP A 44 -4.41 -23.23 -11.59
N ALA A 45 -4.50 -23.93 -10.46
CA ALA A 45 -3.34 -24.34 -9.66
C ALA A 45 -2.48 -25.43 -10.34
N ALA A 46 -3.06 -26.23 -11.24
CA ALA A 46 -2.32 -27.21 -12.05
C ALA A 46 -1.61 -26.53 -13.23
N VAL A 47 -2.23 -25.52 -13.84
CA VAL A 47 -1.68 -24.72 -14.94
C VAL A 47 -0.52 -23.84 -14.45
N LEU A 48 -0.64 -23.24 -13.26
CA LEU A 48 0.44 -22.52 -12.59
C LEU A 48 1.65 -23.42 -12.29
N ARG A 49 1.41 -24.68 -11.92
CA ARG A 49 2.49 -25.67 -11.70
C ARG A 49 3.26 -25.95 -12.99
N GLY A 50 2.58 -26.14 -14.12
CA GLY A 50 3.22 -26.40 -15.42
C GLY A 50 4.01 -25.20 -15.98
N ALA A 51 3.49 -23.98 -15.83
CA ALA A 51 4.13 -22.76 -16.32
C ALA A 51 5.37 -22.35 -15.51
N LEU A 52 5.34 -22.56 -14.18
CA LEU A 52 6.49 -22.29 -13.31
C LEU A 52 7.60 -23.35 -13.47
N TYR A 53 7.25 -24.62 -13.65
CA TYR A 53 8.23 -25.69 -13.84
C TYR A 53 9.00 -25.62 -15.17
N SER A 54 8.36 -25.14 -16.23
CA SER A 54 8.98 -25.05 -17.58
C SER A 54 9.87 -23.81 -17.76
N SER A 55 9.79 -22.82 -16.86
CA SER A 55 10.56 -21.57 -16.96
C SER A 55 11.85 -21.55 -16.13
N LEU A 56 12.17 -22.62 -15.39
CA LEU A 56 13.28 -22.66 -14.42
C LEU A 56 14.28 -23.82 -14.70
N ARG A 57 14.95 -23.82 -15.88
CA ARG A 57 16.35 -24.25 -16.21
C ARG A 57 16.50 -24.85 -17.63
N PRO A 58 17.72 -24.88 -18.25
CA PRO A 58 19.07 -24.45 -17.79
C PRO A 58 19.73 -23.39 -18.74
N ASN A 59 20.66 -22.52 -18.30
CA ASN A 59 22.10 -22.77 -18.09
C ASN A 59 22.73 -21.64 -17.25
N LEU A 60 23.46 -21.98 -16.18
CA LEU A 60 24.33 -21.07 -15.42
C LEU A 60 25.61 -21.83 -15.06
N ARG A 61 26.54 -21.86 -16.03
CA ARG A 61 27.99 -21.94 -15.82
C ARG A 61 28.59 -20.96 -16.84
N ASP A 62 29.65 -20.29 -16.43
CA ASP A 62 30.44 -19.30 -17.16
C ASP A 62 29.83 -17.89 -17.28
N LEU A 63 30.24 -17.01 -16.36
CA LEU A 63 30.55 -15.59 -16.60
C LEU A 63 31.19 -15.02 -15.33
N SER A 64 32.47 -15.33 -15.14
CA SER A 64 33.36 -14.57 -14.26
C SER A 64 34.56 -14.13 -15.10
N ARG A 65 34.81 -12.82 -15.09
CA ARG A 65 35.86 -12.04 -15.81
C ARG A 65 35.42 -11.42 -17.13
N ALA A 66 35.05 -10.14 -17.06
CA ALA A 66 35.40 -9.16 -18.09
C ALA A 66 35.55 -7.79 -17.40
N THR A 67 36.79 -7.39 -17.18
CA THR A 67 37.20 -6.04 -16.83
C THR A 67 37.13 -5.18 -18.08
N ILE A 68 36.44 -4.04 -18.05
CA ILE A 68 36.51 -3.05 -19.13
C ILE A 68 36.88 -1.69 -18.51
N VAL A 69 38.03 -1.19 -18.97
CA VAL A 69 38.58 0.15 -18.76
C VAL A 69 37.78 1.16 -19.62
N PRO A 70 37.45 2.37 -19.12
CA PRO A 70 36.82 3.38 -19.96
C PRO A 70 37.90 4.23 -20.68
N PRO A 71 37.75 4.56 -21.98
CA PRO A 71 38.39 5.74 -22.54
C PRO A 71 37.48 6.96 -22.35
N GLY A 72 38.12 8.09 -22.04
CA GLY A 72 37.48 9.39 -21.84
C GLY A 72 37.27 10.20 -23.12
N GLY A 73 36.86 11.46 -22.89
CA GLY A 73 36.61 12.52 -23.88
C GLY A 73 35.16 12.47 -24.39
N GLY A 74 34.31 13.49 -24.28
CA GLY A 74 34.54 14.94 -24.33
C GLY A 74 33.83 15.47 -25.58
N GLY A 75 32.90 16.42 -25.46
CA GLY A 75 32.38 17.17 -26.61
C GLY A 75 30.88 17.47 -26.62
N PHE A 76 30.59 18.75 -26.37
CA PHE A 76 29.35 19.47 -26.68
C PHE A 76 29.08 19.55 -28.21
N TRP A 77 27.81 19.63 -28.63
CA TRP A 77 27.17 20.66 -29.49
C TRP A 77 25.74 20.22 -29.86
N GLY A 78 24.83 21.19 -29.95
CA GLY A 78 23.41 20.98 -30.21
C GLY A 78 22.95 21.22 -31.64
N ALA A 79 21.64 21.01 -31.81
CA ALA A 79 20.70 21.57 -32.77
C ALA A 79 20.78 21.23 -34.28
N ALA A 80 19.65 20.69 -34.74
CA ALA A 80 18.89 21.04 -35.96
C ALA A 80 19.05 20.25 -37.27
N CYS A 81 17.87 20.13 -37.93
CA CYS A 81 17.53 19.80 -39.31
C CYS A 81 17.36 18.34 -39.76
N GLY A 82 16.11 18.03 -40.19
CA GLY A 82 15.83 18.03 -41.62
C GLY A 82 15.66 16.66 -42.31
N GLU A 83 14.41 16.21 -42.37
CA GLU A 83 13.67 15.62 -43.52
C GLU A 83 14.34 14.81 -44.65
N GLN A 84 13.60 13.74 -45.03
CA GLN A 84 13.52 12.98 -46.30
C GLN A 84 14.48 11.80 -46.57
N LEU A 85 13.94 10.57 -46.56
CA LEU A 85 13.70 9.77 -47.79
C LEU A 85 13.07 8.37 -47.54
N LEU A 86 11.93 8.18 -48.24
CA LEU A 86 11.35 7.00 -48.92
C LEU A 86 11.32 5.56 -48.33
N GLN A 87 10.07 5.07 -48.25
CA GLN A 87 9.51 3.82 -48.83
C GLN A 87 10.22 2.48 -48.63
N LEU A 88 9.60 1.59 -47.84
CA LEU A 88 9.46 0.15 -48.18
C LEU A 88 8.13 -0.42 -47.63
N ALA A 89 7.33 -1.00 -48.52
CA ALA A 89 6.09 -1.71 -48.22
C ALA A 89 6.35 -3.12 -47.63
N PRO A 90 5.46 -3.69 -46.78
CA PRO A 90 5.63 -5.01 -46.21
C PRO A 90 5.08 -6.14 -47.11
N SER A 91 5.87 -7.20 -47.26
CA SER A 91 5.61 -8.37 -48.11
C SER A 91 4.65 -9.39 -47.48
N HIS A 92 3.84 -10.00 -48.35
CA HIS A 92 2.64 -10.81 -48.09
C HIS A 92 2.87 -12.25 -47.57
N ARG A 93 4.01 -12.59 -46.94
CA ARG A 93 4.37 -14.00 -46.63
C ARG A 93 4.19 -14.48 -45.18
N ALA A 94 3.61 -13.69 -44.29
CA ALA A 94 3.47 -14.06 -42.87
C ALA A 94 2.12 -14.69 -42.46
N ARG A 95 1.10 -14.71 -43.34
CA ARG A 95 -0.27 -15.18 -42.98
C ARG A 95 -0.58 -16.65 -43.30
N ALA A 96 0.27 -17.36 -44.05
CA ALA A 96 -0.03 -18.74 -44.48
C ALA A 96 0.44 -19.85 -43.51
N ARG A 97 1.26 -19.53 -42.50
CA ARG A 97 1.83 -20.54 -41.58
C ARG A 97 1.00 -20.78 -40.32
N VAL A 98 0.12 -19.84 -39.95
CA VAL A 98 -0.69 -19.90 -38.71
C VAL A 98 -2.01 -20.67 -38.90
N GLN A 99 -2.47 -20.91 -40.13
CA GLN A 99 -3.71 -21.65 -40.39
C GLN A 99 -3.52 -23.16 -40.60
N ARG A 100 -2.28 -23.66 -40.83
CA ARG A 100 -2.03 -25.10 -41.01
C ARG A 100 -1.87 -25.89 -39.71
N GLU A 101 -1.51 -25.24 -38.59
CA GLU A 101 -1.33 -25.93 -37.30
C GLU A 101 -2.63 -26.09 -36.49
N ARG A 102 -3.73 -25.45 -36.90
CA ARG A 102 -5.05 -25.60 -36.24
C ARG A 102 -5.89 -26.79 -36.72
N ARG A 103 -5.42 -27.56 -37.70
CA ARG A 103 -6.17 -28.70 -38.28
C ARG A 103 -5.65 -30.10 -37.89
N ALA A 104 -4.63 -30.22 -37.04
CA ALA A 104 -3.97 -31.49 -36.74
C ALA A 104 -4.27 -32.09 -35.35
N LEU A 105 -5.39 -31.74 -34.70
CA LEU A 105 -5.82 -32.40 -33.46
C LEU A 105 -7.35 -32.62 -33.44
N ARG A 106 -7.79 -33.74 -34.01
CA ARG A 106 -9.12 -34.36 -33.89
C ARG A 106 -8.92 -35.88 -33.97
N THR A 107 -9.00 -36.65 -32.88
CA THR A 107 -10.15 -37.48 -32.38
C THR A 107 -9.57 -38.84 -31.85
N PRO A 108 -10.31 -39.79 -31.20
CA PRO A 108 -11.69 -39.83 -30.66
C PRO A 108 -11.88 -40.49 -29.25
N SER A 109 -13.16 -40.53 -28.82
CA SER A 109 -13.84 -41.45 -27.86
C SER A 109 -13.73 -41.11 -26.35
N SER A 110 -14.82 -40.71 -25.68
CA SER A 110 -15.97 -41.49 -25.16
C SER A 110 -15.65 -42.29 -23.88
N ALA A 111 -15.88 -41.67 -22.73
CA ALA A 111 -16.16 -42.38 -21.48
C ALA A 111 -17.17 -41.58 -20.64
N THR A 112 -18.37 -42.13 -20.49
CA THR A 112 -19.47 -41.60 -19.68
C THR A 112 -19.21 -41.89 -18.21
N VAL A 113 -18.97 -40.86 -17.39
CA VAL A 113 -18.89 -41.00 -15.93
C VAL A 113 -20.22 -40.56 -15.31
N ARG A 114 -21.03 -41.53 -14.86
CA ARG A 114 -22.21 -41.30 -14.02
C ARG A 114 -21.77 -41.02 -12.59
N ILE A 115 -21.99 -39.79 -12.10
CA ILE A 115 -21.82 -39.44 -10.69
C ILE A 115 -23.18 -39.54 -9.99
N ARG A 116 -23.30 -40.48 -9.04
CA ARG A 116 -24.47 -40.68 -8.18
C ARG A 116 -24.37 -39.75 -6.97
N VAL A 117 -25.22 -38.73 -6.88
CA VAL A 117 -25.32 -37.85 -5.71
C VAL A 117 -26.21 -38.51 -4.67
N ARG A 118 -25.66 -38.83 -3.49
CA ARG A 118 -26.40 -39.38 -2.35
C ARG A 118 -26.71 -38.25 -1.36
N VAL A 119 -27.97 -37.81 -1.33
CA VAL A 119 -28.47 -36.84 -0.36
C VAL A 119 -28.74 -37.58 0.96
N ARG A 120 -28.06 -37.17 2.04
CA ARG A 120 -28.38 -37.61 3.41
C ARG A 120 -29.21 -36.52 4.08
N THR A 121 -30.48 -36.80 4.32
CA THR A 121 -31.34 -36.05 5.23
C THR A 121 -31.00 -36.45 6.68
N ARG A 122 -30.76 -35.46 7.56
CA ARG A 122 -30.66 -35.66 9.01
C ARG A 122 -31.99 -35.24 9.63
N SER A 123 -32.65 -36.18 10.27
CA SER A 123 -33.83 -36.02 11.12
C SER A 123 -33.42 -35.64 12.55
N CYS A 124 -34.07 -34.62 13.11
CA CYS A 124 -34.07 -34.30 14.54
C CYS A 124 -35.24 -35.01 15.24
N PRO A 125 -35.07 -35.63 16.41
CA PRO A 125 -36.14 -35.79 17.40
C PRO A 125 -36.05 -34.61 18.38
N GLY A 126 -37.07 -34.08 19.04
CA GLY A 126 -38.43 -34.52 19.33
C GLY A 126 -38.76 -33.80 20.64
N THR A 127 -39.78 -32.93 20.64
CA THR A 127 -40.17 -32.11 21.80
C THR A 127 -41.44 -32.70 22.40
N VAL A 128 -41.42 -33.05 23.69
CA VAL A 128 -42.59 -33.46 24.46
C VAL A 128 -42.77 -32.51 25.63
N ALA A 129 -44.02 -32.13 25.88
CA ALA A 129 -44.45 -31.13 26.85
C ALA A 129 -44.65 -31.69 28.28
N HIS A 130 -44.44 -30.78 29.25
CA HIS A 130 -45.04 -30.56 30.60
C HIS A 130 -46.12 -31.52 31.16
N PRO A 131 -46.30 -31.65 32.51
CA PRO A 131 -46.56 -30.50 33.41
C PRO A 131 -46.14 -30.55 34.92
N ALA A 132 -46.19 -29.34 35.51
CA ALA A 132 -46.52 -28.89 36.88
C ALA A 132 -46.19 -29.73 38.14
N SER A 133 -45.57 -29.09 39.16
CA SER A 133 -46.26 -28.59 40.38
C SER A 133 -45.33 -28.36 41.61
N ILE A 134 -45.63 -27.26 42.35
CA ILE A 134 -45.54 -27.04 43.82
C ILE A 134 -44.18 -26.78 44.53
N SER A 135 -44.15 -25.65 45.26
CA SER A 135 -43.16 -25.09 46.21
C SER A 135 -43.11 -25.84 47.57
N PRO A 136 -42.49 -25.38 48.71
CA PRO A 136 -41.67 -24.18 48.99
C PRO A 136 -40.45 -24.37 49.98
N ALA A 137 -39.78 -23.25 50.28
CA ALA A 137 -39.19 -22.83 51.57
C ALA A 137 -37.80 -23.33 52.06
N ARG A 138 -36.86 -22.38 52.23
CA ARG A 138 -36.03 -22.05 53.43
C ARG A 138 -34.86 -21.14 52.96
N ASP A 139 -34.69 -19.88 53.35
CA ASP A 139 -34.63 -19.21 54.67
C ASP A 139 -33.23 -19.25 55.32
N ARG A 140 -32.87 -18.14 55.98
CA ARG A 140 -31.59 -17.68 56.59
C ARG A 140 -30.69 -16.82 55.68
N GLY A 141 -30.34 -15.57 56.00
CA GLY A 141 -30.57 -14.76 57.21
C GLY A 141 -29.30 -14.01 57.64
N GLY A 142 -29.42 -12.67 57.74
CA GLY A 142 -28.61 -11.78 58.60
C GLY A 142 -27.19 -11.42 58.14
N THR A 143 -26.63 -10.23 58.39
CA THR A 143 -27.08 -9.04 59.14
C THR A 143 -26.06 -7.92 58.93
N ARG A 144 -26.55 -6.76 58.46
CA ARG A 144 -26.31 -5.39 58.96
C ARG A 144 -25.22 -5.17 60.03
N THR A 145 -24.42 -4.11 59.84
CA THR A 145 -24.37 -2.96 60.78
C THR A 145 -23.89 -1.68 60.07
N SER A 146 -24.44 -0.56 60.53
CA SER A 146 -24.35 0.80 60.03
C SER A 146 -23.78 1.72 61.11
N THR A 147 -23.00 2.74 60.73
CA THR A 147 -22.72 3.95 61.53
C THR A 147 -22.24 5.04 60.55
N VAL A 148 -23.00 6.11 60.24
CA VAL A 148 -23.08 7.43 60.95
C VAL A 148 -21.68 7.93 61.35
N GLY A 149 -21.16 9.11 61.00
CA GLY A 149 -21.63 10.30 60.30
C GLY A 149 -20.61 11.44 60.54
N ARG A 150 -20.83 12.60 59.90
CA ARG A 150 -20.38 13.98 60.24
C ARG A 150 -19.57 14.73 59.17
N MET A 151 -20.18 15.85 58.76
CA MET A 151 -19.58 17.06 58.20
C MET A 151 -18.74 17.79 59.25
N CYS A 152 -17.66 18.44 58.82
CA CYS A 152 -17.19 19.73 59.34
C CYS A 152 -16.31 20.42 58.28
N SER A 153 -16.33 21.75 58.34
CA SER A 153 -15.93 22.71 57.31
C SER A 153 -14.77 23.60 57.78
N HIS A 154 -13.85 23.93 56.85
CA HIS A 154 -12.93 25.11 56.80
C HIS A 154 -11.89 25.34 57.93
N PRO A 155 -10.90 26.26 57.79
CA PRO A 155 -10.27 26.85 56.59
C PRO A 155 -8.71 26.79 56.65
N ALA A 156 -8.01 27.21 55.59
CA ALA A 156 -6.60 27.60 55.68
C ALA A 156 -6.31 28.85 54.83
N LEU A 157 -5.75 29.86 55.50
CA LEU A 157 -5.21 31.11 54.96
C LEU A 157 -3.68 31.05 54.95
N THR A 158 -3.11 31.73 53.94
CA THR A 158 -1.84 32.48 53.90
C THR A 158 -0.45 31.80 53.89
N SER A 159 0.23 32.08 52.77
CA SER A 159 1.58 32.70 52.63
C SER A 159 2.83 31.82 52.54
N GLY A 160 3.70 32.19 51.57
CA GLY A 160 5.16 32.19 51.78
C GLY A 160 6.07 31.41 50.82
N LEU A 161 6.33 31.97 49.64
CA LEU A 161 7.65 32.16 48.99
C LEU A 161 8.81 31.10 49.14
N VAL A 162 9.27 30.66 47.95
CA VAL A 162 10.69 30.59 47.47
C VAL A 162 11.45 29.24 47.43
N CYS A 163 11.85 28.95 46.18
CA CYS A 163 13.02 28.23 45.65
C CYS A 163 13.08 26.70 45.50
N ALA A 164 13.28 26.37 44.22
CA ALA A 164 14.20 25.37 43.65
C ALA A 164 13.78 23.89 43.65
N GLY A 165 13.85 23.31 42.45
CA GLY A 165 14.09 21.87 42.29
C GLY A 165 13.17 21.18 41.28
N ARG A 166 13.78 20.81 40.15
CA ARG A 166 13.30 19.82 39.17
C ARG A 166 12.38 18.74 39.77
N ARG A 167 11.24 18.49 39.11
CA ARG A 167 10.87 17.14 38.61
C ARG A 167 9.60 17.20 37.76
N SER A 168 9.64 16.36 36.73
CA SER A 168 8.56 15.87 35.90
C SER A 168 7.26 15.57 36.65
N SER A 169 6.12 15.92 36.07
CA SER A 169 4.91 15.11 36.20
C SER A 169 4.09 15.16 34.91
N GLU A 170 4.19 14.06 34.18
CA GLU A 170 3.29 13.66 33.13
C GLU A 170 2.31 12.68 33.80
N SER A 171 1.07 13.10 34.09
CA SER A 171 -0.08 12.19 34.16
C SER A 171 -1.41 12.97 34.24
N ALA A 172 -2.18 12.89 33.15
CA ALA A 172 -3.65 12.83 33.18
C ALA A 172 -4.16 12.60 31.74
N ARG A 173 -4.04 11.37 31.25
CA ARG A 173 -4.88 10.91 30.12
C ARG A 173 -6.23 10.48 30.70
N ARG A 174 -7.26 11.27 30.42
CA ARG A 174 -8.65 10.80 30.37
C ARG A 174 -9.09 10.72 28.91
N ASP A 175 -9.95 9.75 28.64
CA ASP A 175 -10.58 9.48 27.36
C ASP A 175 -11.15 10.75 26.71
N ALA A 176 -10.60 11.13 25.56
CA ALA A 176 -11.18 12.14 24.68
C ALA A 176 -11.40 11.52 23.31
N ALA A 177 -12.67 11.28 23.01
CA ALA A 177 -13.16 11.23 21.65
C ALA A 177 -12.66 12.48 20.91
N TYR A 178 -12.22 12.32 19.67
CA TYR A 178 -11.89 13.43 18.78
C TYR A 178 -13.15 14.27 18.52
N SER A 179 -13.38 15.27 19.36
CA SER A 179 -14.25 16.41 19.07
C SER A 179 -13.42 17.45 18.32
N TYR A 180 -13.85 17.77 17.10
CA TYR A 180 -13.34 18.93 16.37
C TYR A 180 -13.73 20.21 17.12
N PRO A 181 -12.91 21.29 17.08
CA PRO A 181 -13.35 22.58 17.58
C PRO A 181 -14.52 23.07 16.73
N GLU A 182 -15.67 23.30 17.38
CA GLU A 182 -16.82 23.99 16.79
C GLU A 182 -16.39 25.44 16.50
N HIS A 183 -16.31 25.78 15.22
CA HIS A 183 -16.30 27.17 14.80
C HIS A 183 -17.69 27.78 15.02
N PRO A 184 -17.80 29.06 15.41
CA PRO A 184 -19.08 29.71 15.63
C PRO A 184 -19.93 29.70 14.35
N PRO A 185 -21.27 29.65 14.46
CA PRO A 185 -22.15 29.58 13.31
C PRO A 185 -22.03 30.85 12.48
N ARG A 186 -21.42 30.75 11.29
CA ARG A 186 -21.60 31.78 10.26
C ARG A 186 -23.00 31.61 9.68
N THR A 187 -23.89 32.51 10.09
CA THR A 187 -25.17 32.75 9.42
C THR A 187 -24.94 33.01 7.93
N PRO A 188 -25.61 32.30 7.02
CA PRO A 188 -25.59 32.66 5.60
C PRO A 188 -26.39 33.95 5.39
N PRO A 189 -25.95 34.87 4.51
CA PRO A 189 -26.77 36.01 4.11
C PRO A 189 -28.02 35.52 3.34
N PRO A 190 -29.12 36.27 3.37
CA PRO A 190 -30.36 35.87 2.70
C PRO A 190 -30.16 35.85 1.18
N LEU A 191 -30.53 34.73 0.55
CA LEU A 191 -30.64 34.62 -0.89
C LEU A 191 -31.82 35.47 -1.35
N THR A 192 -31.55 36.67 -1.87
CA THR A 192 -32.50 37.44 -2.65
C THR A 192 -32.64 36.79 -4.03
N CYS A 193 -33.86 36.33 -4.32
CA CYS A 193 -34.26 35.83 -5.63
C CYS A 193 -34.39 37.03 -6.58
N ALA A 194 -33.36 37.27 -7.41
CA ALA A 194 -33.44 38.25 -8.50
C ALA A 194 -33.76 37.51 -9.81
N LEU A 195 -35.02 37.58 -10.21
CA LEU A 195 -35.49 37.29 -11.56
C LEU A 195 -34.91 38.37 -12.50
N LEU A 196 -34.02 37.99 -13.42
CA LEU A 196 -33.66 38.82 -14.56
C LEU A 196 -33.64 37.96 -15.82
N ARG A 197 -34.62 38.22 -16.70
CA ARG A 197 -34.59 37.88 -18.13
C ARG A 197 -33.46 38.67 -18.81
N PRO A 198 -32.92 38.17 -19.93
CA PRO A 198 -32.48 39.06 -20.98
C PRO A 198 -33.32 38.83 -22.26
N HIS A 199 -34.02 39.90 -22.65
CA HIS A 199 -34.23 40.25 -24.05
C HIS A 199 -32.89 40.74 -24.58
N LEU A 200 -32.46 40.28 -25.75
CA LEU A 200 -31.61 41.02 -26.68
C LEU A 200 -31.81 40.43 -28.07
N ASP A 201 -32.62 41.13 -28.85
CA ASP A 201 -32.63 41.07 -30.31
C ASP A 201 -31.33 41.70 -30.85
N LEU A 202 -30.85 41.19 -31.98
CA LEU A 202 -30.39 42.02 -33.11
C LEU A 202 -30.24 41.15 -34.37
N ASP A 203 -31.04 41.52 -35.36
CA ASP A 203 -31.05 41.09 -36.75
C ASP A 203 -29.74 41.38 -37.50
N SER A 204 -29.43 40.58 -38.54
CA SER A 204 -29.33 41.05 -39.94
C SER A 204 -28.83 39.98 -40.94
N GLY A 205 -29.71 39.66 -41.91
CA GLY A 205 -29.47 39.33 -43.34
C GLY A 205 -28.55 38.16 -43.73
N ALA A 206 -28.78 37.35 -44.78
CA ALA A 206 -29.70 37.31 -45.91
C ALA A 206 -29.51 35.90 -46.57
N VAL A 207 -30.54 35.10 -46.87
CA VAL A 207 -31.27 34.99 -48.17
C VAL A 207 -30.94 33.71 -48.99
N TYR A 208 -32.01 32.98 -49.42
CA TYR A 208 -32.17 31.86 -50.40
C TYR A 208 -31.49 30.50 -50.09
N ALA A 209 -32.09 29.31 -50.27
CA ALA A 209 -33.36 28.83 -50.81
C ALA A 209 -33.66 27.38 -50.32
N ARG A 210 -34.93 27.02 -50.16
CA ARG A 210 -35.48 25.65 -50.40
C ARG A 210 -36.04 25.66 -51.83
N PRO A 211 -36.24 24.53 -52.56
CA PRO A 211 -36.53 23.18 -52.04
C PRO A 211 -35.89 22.00 -52.81
N SER A 212 -35.90 20.81 -52.21
CA SER A 212 -36.41 19.61 -52.88
C SER A 212 -36.39 18.43 -51.91
N ASP A 213 -37.56 17.84 -51.76
CA ASP A 213 -37.81 16.55 -51.13
C ASP A 213 -36.85 15.49 -51.67
N GLY A 214 -36.26 14.73 -50.74
CA GLY A 214 -35.36 13.63 -51.02
C GLY A 214 -35.34 12.74 -49.81
N ASP A 215 -36.26 11.79 -49.78
CA ASP A 215 -36.35 10.71 -48.80
C ASP A 215 -35.03 9.94 -48.71
N CYS A 216 -34.19 10.33 -47.76
CA CYS A 216 -33.07 9.52 -47.28
C CYS A 216 -33.42 9.05 -45.87
N VAL A 217 -34.18 7.96 -45.80
CA VAL A 217 -34.33 7.13 -44.60
C VAL A 217 -32.97 6.46 -44.32
N HIS A 218 -32.04 7.25 -43.79
CA HIS A 218 -30.96 6.69 -42.99
C HIS A 218 -31.54 6.37 -41.62
N SER A 219 -32.09 5.15 -41.52
CA SER A 219 -32.27 4.43 -40.27
C SER A 219 -30.90 4.32 -39.58
N SER A 220 -30.50 5.39 -38.90
CA SER A 220 -29.47 5.32 -37.87
C SER A 220 -30.07 4.46 -36.77
N ALA A 221 -29.63 3.21 -36.70
CA ALA A 221 -29.90 2.36 -35.56
C ALA A 221 -29.35 3.10 -34.34
N ALA A 222 -30.23 3.80 -33.61
CA ALA A 222 -29.89 4.42 -32.35
C ALA A 222 -29.20 3.35 -31.50
N PRO A 223 -28.00 3.63 -30.94
CA PRO A 223 -27.30 2.64 -30.15
C PRO A 223 -28.26 2.12 -29.09
N SER A 224 -28.38 0.79 -28.98
CA SER A 224 -29.28 0.10 -28.06
C SER A 224 -28.87 0.26 -26.57
N GLY A 225 -28.22 1.38 -26.25
CA GLY A 225 -27.91 1.78 -24.90
C GLY A 225 -29.19 2.13 -24.17
N ASP A 226 -29.50 1.34 -23.14
CA ASP A 226 -30.50 1.63 -22.12
C ASP A 226 -30.11 2.94 -21.41
N ALA A 227 -30.57 4.07 -21.96
CA ALA A 227 -30.34 5.40 -21.40
C ALA A 227 -31.15 5.51 -20.10
N ARG A 228 -30.47 5.95 -19.04
CA ARG A 228 -31.04 6.00 -17.68
C ARG A 228 -30.77 7.35 -17.07
N VAL A 229 -31.71 7.83 -16.28
CA VAL A 229 -31.52 9.01 -15.44
C VAL A 229 -31.04 8.56 -14.08
N TYR A 230 -29.95 9.15 -13.64
CA TYR A 230 -29.40 8.94 -12.32
C TYR A 230 -29.78 10.13 -11.43
N GLY A 231 -30.49 9.88 -10.34
CA GLY A 231 -31.07 10.97 -9.56
C GLY A 231 -32.26 10.50 -8.72
N LYS A 232 -32.59 11.24 -7.65
CA LYS A 232 -33.98 11.29 -7.15
C LYS A 232 -34.58 12.61 -7.65
N VAL A 233 -34.95 12.64 -8.92
CA VAL A 233 -35.67 13.77 -9.52
C VAL A 233 -37.11 13.35 -9.70
N ASN A 234 -38.06 14.16 -9.22
CA ASN A 234 -39.48 13.98 -9.51
C ASN A 234 -39.81 14.62 -10.86
N ALA A 235 -39.07 14.25 -11.91
CA ALA A 235 -39.28 14.75 -13.25
C ALA A 235 -39.20 13.59 -14.25
N LEU A 236 -40.04 13.65 -15.28
CA LEU A 236 -40.00 12.73 -16.40
C LEU A 236 -39.01 13.26 -17.42
N PHE A 237 -38.00 12.45 -17.73
CA PHE A 237 -37.01 12.79 -18.75
C PHE A 237 -37.26 11.96 -19.99
N HIS A 238 -37.09 12.59 -21.14
CA HIS A 238 -37.24 11.96 -22.44
C HIS A 238 -35.97 12.13 -23.25
N LEU A 239 -35.55 11.08 -23.96
CA LEU A 239 -34.49 11.15 -24.96
C LEU A 239 -34.95 10.40 -26.20
N GLY A 240 -34.98 11.08 -27.36
CA GLY A 240 -35.51 10.50 -28.60
C GLY A 240 -36.95 9.98 -28.45
N GLY A 241 -37.81 10.72 -27.75
CA GLY A 241 -39.21 10.35 -27.52
C GLY A 241 -39.44 9.22 -26.49
N LYS A 242 -38.39 8.60 -25.94
CA LYS A 242 -38.50 7.53 -24.94
C LYS A 242 -38.29 8.05 -23.53
N TYR A 243 -39.15 7.61 -22.61
CA TYR A 243 -38.97 7.86 -21.18
C TYR A 243 -37.70 7.20 -20.67
N LEU A 244 -36.85 7.97 -20.01
CA LEU A 244 -35.63 7.44 -19.39
C LEU A 244 -35.95 6.81 -18.04
N LYS A 245 -35.49 5.58 -17.82
CA LYS A 245 -35.66 4.90 -16.53
C LYS A 245 -34.80 5.56 -15.47
N GLN A 246 -35.41 5.96 -14.37
CA GLN A 246 -34.70 6.46 -13.20
C GLN A 246 -34.10 5.31 -12.39
N VAL A 247 -32.82 5.39 -12.06
CA VAL A 247 -32.12 4.37 -11.26
C VAL A 247 -31.39 4.99 -10.07
N GLN A 248 -31.40 4.27 -8.94
CA GLN A 248 -30.65 4.67 -7.75
C GLN A 248 -29.16 4.32 -7.84
N LYS A 249 -28.84 3.23 -8.54
CA LYS A 249 -27.47 2.76 -8.74
C LYS A 249 -27.21 2.52 -10.22
N ALA A 250 -26.07 3.00 -10.69
CA ALA A 250 -25.61 2.77 -12.04
C ALA A 250 -24.12 2.46 -12.05
N CYS A 251 -23.68 1.67 -13.03
CA CYS A 251 -22.28 1.41 -13.30
C CYS A 251 -21.97 1.97 -14.69
N TYR A 252 -21.07 2.93 -14.78
CA TYR A 252 -20.60 3.49 -16.05
C TYR A 252 -19.10 3.31 -16.14
N LEU A 253 -18.63 2.64 -17.20
CA LEU A 253 -17.22 2.30 -17.41
C LEU A 253 -16.54 1.65 -16.18
N GLY A 254 -17.30 0.85 -15.41
CA GLY A 254 -16.78 0.18 -14.22
C GLY A 254 -16.67 1.05 -12.96
N ILE A 255 -17.21 2.27 -12.99
CA ILE A 255 -17.39 3.18 -11.86
C ILE A 255 -18.85 3.13 -11.41
N TRP A 256 -19.06 2.92 -10.11
CA TRP A 256 -20.39 2.85 -9.52
C TRP A 256 -20.82 4.18 -8.91
N PHE A 257 -22.09 4.52 -9.16
CA PHE A 257 -22.76 5.71 -8.67
C PHE A 257 -23.96 5.27 -7.83
N GLU A 258 -24.19 5.91 -6.68
CA GLU A 258 -25.35 5.68 -5.80
C GLU A 258 -26.02 7.00 -5.37
N THR A 259 -27.29 7.20 -5.75
CA THR A 259 -28.10 8.34 -5.27
C THR A 259 -28.76 8.05 -3.93
N GLY A 260 -29.26 9.11 -3.28
CA GLY A 260 -29.90 9.01 -1.98
C GLY A 260 -28.92 8.95 -0.81
N THR A 261 -27.61 9.06 -1.06
CA THR A 261 -26.61 9.24 -0.01
C THR A 261 -25.82 10.52 -0.25
N LYS A 262 -25.28 11.12 0.83
CA LYS A 262 -24.41 12.30 0.74
C LYS A 262 -23.17 12.08 -0.14
N PHE A 263 -22.74 10.84 -0.34
CA PHE A 263 -21.52 10.50 -1.05
C PHE A 263 -21.80 9.54 -2.21
N ILE A 264 -21.90 10.09 -3.42
CA ILE A 264 -22.28 9.35 -4.64
C ILE A 264 -21.37 8.16 -4.96
N TRP A 265 -20.13 8.16 -4.45
CA TRP A 265 -19.12 7.14 -4.72
C TRP A 265 -19.10 5.98 -3.72
N ARG A 266 -19.96 6.00 -2.69
CA ARG A 266 -19.91 5.02 -1.58
C ARG A 266 -19.91 3.55 -2.05
N GLU A 267 -20.80 3.21 -2.99
CA GLU A 267 -20.87 1.84 -3.53
C GLU A 267 -19.60 1.47 -4.32
N GLN A 268 -18.96 2.41 -5.03
CA GLN A 268 -17.69 2.20 -5.71
C GLN A 268 -16.61 1.74 -4.73
N TYR A 269 -16.41 2.45 -3.61
CA TYR A 269 -15.41 2.05 -2.60
C TYR A 269 -15.68 0.66 -2.04
N LYS A 270 -16.94 0.33 -1.77
CA LYS A 270 -17.34 -0.99 -1.26
C LYS A 270 -17.03 -2.11 -2.27
N ILE A 271 -17.40 -1.92 -3.53
CA ILE A 271 -17.17 -2.91 -4.60
C ILE A 271 -15.68 -3.08 -4.85
N LYS A 272 -14.92 -1.97 -4.95
CA LYS A 272 -13.48 -2.03 -5.18
C LYS A 272 -12.71 -2.61 -4.00
N ALA A 273 -13.07 -2.26 -2.76
CA ALA A 273 -12.49 -2.90 -1.57
C ALA A 273 -12.75 -4.42 -1.55
N ARG A 274 -13.97 -4.86 -1.90
CA ARG A 274 -14.29 -6.30 -1.99
C ARG A 274 -13.45 -7.00 -3.04
N LYS A 275 -13.34 -6.45 -4.25
CA LYS A 275 -12.52 -7.01 -5.34
C LYS A 275 -11.04 -7.05 -4.97
N ALA A 276 -10.51 -5.97 -4.39
CA ALA A 276 -9.14 -5.91 -3.88
C ALA A 276 -8.89 -6.96 -2.78
N THR A 277 -9.84 -7.15 -1.86
CA THR A 277 -9.77 -8.18 -0.82
C THR A 277 -9.72 -9.58 -1.42
N THR A 278 -10.56 -9.87 -2.41
CA THR A 278 -10.53 -11.15 -3.11
C THR A 278 -9.18 -11.39 -3.77
N ALA A 279 -8.64 -10.41 -4.50
CA ALA A 279 -7.33 -10.51 -5.14
C ALA A 279 -6.21 -10.71 -4.10
N ALA A 280 -6.24 -9.95 -3.00
CA ALA A 280 -5.30 -10.09 -1.90
C ALA A 280 -5.33 -11.51 -1.30
N ASN A 281 -6.51 -12.05 -1.02
CA ASN A 281 -6.66 -13.38 -0.44
C ASN A 281 -6.18 -14.49 -1.39
N VAL A 282 -6.41 -14.35 -2.70
CA VAL A 282 -5.88 -15.30 -3.70
C VAL A 282 -4.36 -15.30 -3.68
N ILE A 283 -3.73 -14.12 -3.73
CA ILE A 283 -2.26 -13.98 -3.72
C ILE A 283 -1.67 -14.52 -2.42
N LEU A 284 -2.21 -14.12 -1.26
CA LEU A 284 -1.73 -14.58 0.04
C LEU A 284 -2.01 -16.07 0.27
N GLY A 285 -2.99 -16.64 -0.43
CA GLY A 285 -3.29 -18.07 -0.43
C GLY A 285 -2.28 -18.91 -1.23
N LEU A 286 -1.53 -18.29 -2.16
CA LEU A 286 -0.50 -18.98 -2.95
C LEU A 286 0.57 -19.62 -2.07
N ASP A 287 0.83 -19.05 -0.88
CA ASP A 287 1.79 -19.59 0.08
C ASP A 287 1.54 -21.08 0.41
N ARG A 288 0.29 -21.54 0.35
CA ARG A 288 -0.08 -22.95 0.59
C ARG A 288 0.36 -23.89 -0.53
N PHE A 289 0.57 -23.36 -1.73
CA PHE A 289 0.88 -24.16 -2.93
C PHE A 289 2.35 -24.06 -3.33
N VAL A 290 2.98 -22.88 -3.16
CA VAL A 290 4.37 -22.63 -3.59
C VAL A 290 5.34 -22.42 -2.44
N GLY A 291 4.89 -22.53 -1.18
CA GLY A 291 5.66 -22.15 -0.01
C GLY A 291 5.66 -20.63 0.21
N THR A 292 6.40 -20.16 1.22
CA THR A 292 6.40 -18.72 1.55
C THR A 292 6.97 -17.89 0.42
N LEU A 293 6.14 -17.02 -0.16
CA LEU A 293 6.59 -16.09 -1.21
C LEU A 293 7.63 -15.09 -0.69
N PRO A 294 8.65 -14.74 -1.50
CA PRO A 294 9.52 -13.60 -1.22
C PRO A 294 8.72 -12.29 -1.16
N ALA A 295 9.13 -11.37 -0.27
CA ALA A 295 8.43 -10.10 -0.10
C ALA A 295 8.43 -9.22 -1.37
N TRP A 296 9.48 -9.34 -2.19
CA TRP A 296 9.55 -8.63 -3.48
C TRP A 296 8.48 -9.12 -4.47
N ASP A 297 8.26 -10.43 -4.53
CA ASP A 297 7.26 -11.03 -5.42
C ASP A 297 5.86 -10.68 -4.95
N MET A 298 5.63 -10.71 -3.63
CA MET A 298 4.37 -10.23 -3.03
C MET A 298 4.10 -8.76 -3.33
N ARG A 299 5.11 -7.88 -3.26
CA ARG A 299 4.98 -6.47 -3.66
C ARG A 299 4.63 -6.34 -5.14
N THR A 300 5.26 -7.13 -5.99
CA THR A 300 5.01 -7.11 -7.44
C THR A 300 3.56 -7.53 -7.73
N LEU A 301 3.08 -8.60 -7.11
CA LEU A 301 1.70 -9.07 -7.22
C LEU A 301 0.69 -8.07 -6.64
N TYR A 302 1.05 -7.38 -5.54
CA TYR A 302 0.24 -6.29 -5.00
C TYR A 302 0.04 -5.18 -6.04
N MET A 303 1.13 -4.66 -6.60
CA MET A 303 1.07 -3.57 -7.59
C MET A 303 0.31 -4.00 -8.85
N ALA A 304 0.48 -5.25 -9.29
CA ALA A 304 -0.14 -5.77 -10.49
C ALA A 304 -1.63 -6.11 -10.36
N ARG A 305 -2.14 -6.40 -9.15
CA ARG A 305 -3.50 -6.95 -8.99
C ARG A 305 -4.33 -6.28 -7.91
N VAL A 306 -3.74 -5.98 -6.76
CA VAL A 306 -4.47 -5.37 -5.63
C VAL A 306 -4.58 -3.86 -5.84
N ASP A 307 -3.46 -3.21 -6.16
CA ASP A 307 -3.38 -1.76 -6.35
C ASP A 307 -4.32 -1.27 -7.47
N LEU A 308 -4.45 -2.04 -8.55
CA LEU A 308 -5.38 -1.72 -9.65
C LEU A 308 -6.82 -1.55 -9.16
N TYR A 309 -7.29 -2.39 -8.24
CA TYR A 309 -8.63 -2.22 -7.68
C TYR A 309 -8.71 -1.06 -6.71
N LEU A 310 -7.66 -0.81 -5.92
CA LEU A 310 -7.63 0.28 -4.94
C LEU A 310 -7.53 1.66 -5.57
N THR A 311 -6.93 1.75 -6.77
CA THR A 311 -6.78 3.00 -7.54
C THR A 311 -7.84 3.16 -8.64
N ALA A 312 -8.66 2.15 -8.92
CA ALA A 312 -9.66 2.20 -9.98
C ALA A 312 -10.63 3.38 -9.84
N GLY A 313 -10.60 4.30 -10.82
CA GLY A 313 -11.47 5.46 -10.90
C GLY A 313 -11.10 6.58 -9.93
N CYS A 314 -9.92 6.57 -9.32
CA CYS A 314 -9.49 7.62 -8.37
C CYS A 314 -9.33 9.01 -9.02
N GLU A 315 -9.11 9.04 -10.33
CA GLU A 315 -9.04 10.23 -11.16
C GLU A 315 -10.38 10.98 -11.24
N VAL A 316 -11.51 10.28 -11.04
CA VAL A 316 -12.86 10.87 -10.99
C VAL A 316 -13.43 10.85 -9.58
N CYS A 317 -13.26 9.73 -8.86
CA CYS A 317 -13.80 9.49 -7.53
C CYS A 317 -12.81 9.96 -6.44
N LEU A 318 -12.85 11.25 -6.13
CA LEU A 318 -12.00 11.83 -5.09
C LEU A 318 -12.44 11.40 -3.68
N ASP A 319 -11.46 11.29 -2.77
CA ASP A 319 -11.63 10.71 -1.43
C ASP A 319 -12.30 11.69 -0.42
N MET A 320 -13.49 12.19 -0.76
CA MET A 320 -14.24 13.14 0.07
C MET A 320 -14.80 12.52 1.37
N ASP A 321 -15.13 11.22 1.34
CA ASP A 321 -15.61 10.45 2.49
C ASP A 321 -14.50 9.59 3.10
N MET A 322 -13.96 10.03 4.23
CA MET A 322 -12.91 9.31 4.96
C MET A 322 -13.36 7.91 5.42
N LYS A 323 -14.67 7.68 5.65
CA LYS A 323 -15.16 6.35 6.03
C LYS A 323 -15.05 5.37 4.86
N SER A 324 -15.28 5.85 3.63
CA SER A 324 -15.14 5.06 2.41
C SER A 324 -13.67 4.81 2.08
N LEU A 325 -12.79 5.81 2.19
CA LEU A 325 -11.34 5.64 2.02
C LEU A 325 -10.76 4.61 3.00
N LYS A 326 -11.17 4.63 4.28
CA LYS A 326 -10.75 3.65 5.29
C LYS A 326 -11.03 2.19 4.89
N ARG A 327 -11.99 1.93 4.01
CA ARG A 327 -12.23 0.57 3.49
C ARG A 327 -11.11 0.10 2.58
N LEU A 328 -10.57 0.98 1.74
CA LEU A 328 -9.43 0.70 0.87
C LEU A 328 -8.14 0.55 1.68
N GLU A 329 -7.90 1.46 2.61
CA GLU A 329 -6.75 1.43 3.52
C GLU A 329 -6.69 0.10 4.29
N LYS A 330 -7.83 -0.40 4.79
CA LYS A 330 -7.89 -1.70 5.47
C LYS A 330 -7.38 -2.85 4.61
N VAL A 331 -7.72 -2.87 3.31
CA VAL A 331 -7.24 -3.92 2.39
C VAL A 331 -5.74 -3.78 2.15
N GLN A 332 -5.27 -2.56 1.90
CA GLN A 332 -3.84 -2.29 1.71
C GLN A 332 -3.03 -2.70 2.94
N HIS A 333 -3.41 -2.23 4.14
CA HIS A 333 -2.72 -2.55 5.38
C HIS A 333 -2.77 -4.05 5.68
N TYR A 334 -3.90 -4.72 5.41
CA TYR A 334 -3.99 -6.17 5.57
C TYR A 334 -2.96 -6.89 4.69
N PHE A 335 -2.89 -6.55 3.40
CA PHE A 335 -1.93 -7.18 2.49
C PHE A 335 -0.48 -6.92 2.92
N LEU A 336 -0.12 -5.66 3.20
CA LEU A 336 1.25 -5.30 3.57
C LEU A 336 1.69 -5.92 4.90
N ARG A 337 0.80 -6.01 5.90
CA ARG A 337 1.09 -6.71 7.16
C ARG A 337 1.37 -8.19 6.94
N ARG A 338 0.57 -8.84 6.10
CA ARG A 338 0.76 -10.26 5.75
C ARG A 338 2.07 -10.47 4.99
N MET A 339 2.38 -9.58 4.05
CA MET A 339 3.64 -9.57 3.30
C MET A 339 4.87 -9.46 4.20
N LEU A 340 4.82 -8.60 5.23
CA LEU A 340 5.91 -8.38 6.18
C LEU A 340 5.92 -9.39 7.34
N GLY A 341 4.85 -10.16 7.54
CA GLY A 341 4.72 -11.10 8.65
C GLY A 341 4.55 -10.42 10.02
N VAL A 342 3.96 -9.22 10.04
CA VAL A 342 3.74 -8.41 11.26
C VAL A 342 2.26 -8.37 11.67
N GLY A 343 2.03 -8.12 12.96
CA GLY A 343 0.68 -8.07 13.54
C GLY A 343 -0.11 -6.78 13.23
N SER A 344 -1.39 -6.77 13.60
CA SER A 344 -2.28 -5.60 13.47
C SER A 344 -1.84 -4.40 14.32
N ARG A 345 -1.11 -4.66 15.41
CA ARG A 345 -0.57 -3.65 16.32
C ARG A 345 0.69 -2.95 15.77
N CYS A 346 1.25 -3.41 14.67
CA CYS A 346 2.42 -2.78 14.05
C CYS A 346 2.04 -1.37 13.54
N LEU A 347 2.96 -0.41 13.73
CA LEU A 347 2.79 0.98 13.29
C LEU A 347 2.48 1.02 11.79
N THR A 348 1.52 1.83 11.37
CA THR A 348 1.10 1.83 9.96
C THR A 348 2.19 2.41 9.05
N ALA A 349 2.90 3.45 9.49
CA ALA A 349 3.98 4.08 8.73
C ALA A 349 5.07 3.09 8.30
N VAL A 350 5.40 2.10 9.15
CA VAL A 350 6.42 1.10 8.79
C VAL A 350 6.00 0.19 7.63
N LEU A 351 4.70 0.02 7.40
CA LEU A 351 4.23 -0.75 6.24
C LEU A 351 4.65 -0.09 4.94
N PHE A 352 4.77 1.24 4.93
CA PHE A 352 5.10 2.03 3.75
C PHE A 352 6.60 2.32 3.67
N SER A 353 7.22 2.70 4.80
CA SER A 353 8.65 2.98 4.86
C SER A 353 9.51 1.80 4.43
N GLU A 354 9.04 0.58 4.72
CA GLU A 354 9.82 -0.63 4.47
C GLU A 354 9.54 -1.26 3.11
N THR A 355 8.35 -1.05 2.56
CA THR A 355 7.91 -1.72 1.33
C THR A 355 8.03 -0.85 0.10
N GLY A 356 8.24 0.46 0.24
CA GLY A 356 8.24 1.37 -0.90
C GLY A 356 6.89 1.43 -1.61
N VAL A 357 5.79 1.07 -0.93
CA VAL A 357 4.41 1.19 -1.44
C VAL A 357 3.81 2.45 -0.86
N TRP A 358 3.19 3.27 -1.69
CA TRP A 358 2.56 4.51 -1.24
C TRP A 358 1.27 4.21 -0.45
N PRO A 359 0.98 4.93 0.64
CA PRO A 359 -0.32 4.87 1.27
C PRO A 359 -1.39 5.27 0.26
N ILE A 360 -2.50 4.51 0.22
CA ILE A 360 -3.50 4.65 -0.84
C ILE A 360 -4.12 6.05 -0.90
N LYS A 361 -4.21 6.73 0.26
CA LYS A 361 -4.62 8.14 0.37
C LYS A 361 -3.79 9.07 -0.52
N TYR A 362 -2.46 8.99 -0.45
CA TYR A 362 -1.56 9.83 -1.25
C TYR A 362 -1.50 9.39 -2.71
N ARG A 363 -1.48 8.08 -2.94
CA ARG A 363 -1.41 7.51 -4.30
C ARG A 363 -2.61 7.91 -5.16
N ARG A 364 -3.82 7.92 -4.59
CA ARG A 364 -5.05 8.30 -5.30
C ARG A 364 -5.08 9.79 -5.64
N VAL A 365 -4.64 10.66 -4.72
CA VAL A 365 -4.49 12.11 -4.99
C VAL A 365 -3.47 12.36 -6.10
N TYR A 366 -2.32 11.69 -6.03
CA TYR A 366 -1.28 11.81 -7.05
C TYR A 366 -1.78 11.40 -8.45
N LEU A 367 -2.55 10.33 -8.55
CA LEU A 367 -3.15 9.90 -9.82
C LEU A 367 -4.22 10.87 -10.33
N ALA A 368 -5.01 11.48 -9.43
CA ALA A 368 -5.95 12.53 -9.81
C ALA A 368 -5.23 13.78 -10.34
N LEU A 369 -4.13 14.20 -9.72
CA LEU A 369 -3.29 15.30 -10.22
C LEU A 369 -2.63 14.96 -11.56
N LYS A 370 -2.16 13.72 -11.74
CA LYS A 370 -1.64 13.27 -13.03
C LYS A 370 -2.71 13.31 -14.13
N ASN A 371 -3.95 12.95 -13.80
CA ASN A 371 -5.08 13.11 -14.71
C ASN A 371 -5.36 14.60 -15.00
N LEU A 372 -5.25 15.48 -14.01
CA LEU A 372 -5.36 16.93 -14.23
C LEU A 372 -4.30 17.45 -15.20
N CYS A 373 -3.03 17.07 -15.04
CA CYS A 373 -1.99 17.40 -16.02
C CYS A 373 -2.36 16.93 -17.43
N HIS A 374 -2.89 15.71 -17.55
CA HIS A 374 -3.34 15.20 -18.84
C HIS A 374 -4.47 16.05 -19.43
N LEU A 375 -5.51 16.37 -18.67
CA LEU A 375 -6.61 17.21 -19.12
C LEU A 375 -6.12 18.62 -19.54
N LEU A 376 -5.20 19.20 -18.75
CA LEU A 376 -4.56 20.48 -19.07
C LEU A 376 -3.71 20.45 -20.34
N SER A 377 -3.14 19.30 -20.68
CA SER A 377 -2.34 19.14 -21.91
C SER A 377 -3.18 19.04 -23.18
N LEU A 378 -4.49 18.74 -23.07
CA LEU A 378 -5.34 18.56 -24.24
C LEU A 378 -5.64 19.88 -24.97
N LYS A 379 -5.86 20.98 -24.23
CA LYS A 379 -6.20 22.34 -24.72
C LYS A 379 -7.02 22.35 -26.02
N ASP A 380 -8.09 21.55 -26.07
CA ASP A 380 -8.86 21.30 -27.28
C ASP A 380 -10.35 21.39 -26.94
N TRP A 381 -11.02 22.42 -27.46
CA TRP A 381 -12.42 22.73 -27.21
C TRP A 381 -13.37 21.67 -27.79
N ASP A 382 -12.92 20.87 -28.75
CA ASP A 382 -13.74 19.80 -29.32
C ASP A 382 -13.75 18.56 -28.40
N ARG A 383 -12.92 18.53 -27.36
CA ARG A 383 -12.85 17.40 -26.42
C ARG A 383 -13.78 17.61 -25.23
N PRO A 384 -14.78 16.73 -25.04
CA PRO A 384 -15.71 16.83 -23.90
C PRO A 384 -15.01 16.84 -22.53
N ALA A 385 -13.87 16.16 -22.40
CA ALA A 385 -13.11 16.10 -21.16
C ALA A 385 -12.47 17.45 -20.79
N TRP A 386 -12.00 18.22 -21.78
CA TRP A 386 -11.49 19.57 -21.57
C TRP A 386 -12.62 20.52 -21.17
N ASN A 387 -13.75 20.47 -21.88
CA ASN A 387 -14.92 21.29 -21.57
C ASN A 387 -15.47 20.99 -20.17
N ALA A 388 -15.51 19.72 -19.76
CA ALA A 388 -15.89 19.34 -18.41
C ALA A 388 -14.94 19.88 -17.33
N LEU A 389 -13.63 19.93 -17.61
CA LEU A 389 -12.66 20.56 -16.71
C LEU A 389 -12.90 22.07 -16.62
N GLN A 390 -13.06 22.76 -17.75
CA GLN A 390 -13.34 24.20 -17.78
C GLN A 390 -14.61 24.54 -17.01
N GLU A 391 -15.67 23.75 -17.19
CA GLU A 391 -16.91 23.91 -16.42
C GLU A 391 -16.68 23.68 -14.91
N SER A 392 -15.91 22.64 -14.54
CA SER A 392 -15.55 22.42 -13.14
C SER A 392 -14.76 23.58 -12.52
N ILE A 393 -13.91 24.26 -13.30
CA ILE A 393 -13.18 25.47 -12.87
C ILE A 393 -14.14 26.65 -12.74
N SER A 394 -15.00 26.86 -13.73
CA SER A 394 -16.03 27.92 -13.70
C SER A 394 -16.92 27.82 -12.46
N LEU A 395 -17.42 26.61 -12.17
CA LEU A 395 -18.19 26.32 -10.96
C LEU A 395 -17.39 26.64 -9.68
N ALA A 396 -16.10 26.28 -9.65
CA ALA A 396 -15.25 26.57 -8.49
C ALA A 396 -15.07 28.08 -8.27
N ARG A 397 -14.90 28.86 -9.35
CA ARG A 397 -14.80 30.33 -9.32
C ARG A 397 -16.10 30.97 -8.82
N ALA A 398 -17.23 30.39 -9.18
CA ALA A 398 -18.55 30.81 -8.68
C ALA A 398 -18.84 30.36 -7.23
N GLY A 399 -17.90 29.68 -6.56
CA GLY A 399 -18.08 29.18 -5.18
C GLY A 399 -18.94 27.92 -5.07
N ASN A 400 -19.24 27.26 -6.19
CA ASN A 400 -20.01 26.02 -6.22
C ASN A 400 -19.12 24.79 -6.05
N ILE A 401 -19.74 23.69 -5.60
CA ILE A 401 -19.07 22.40 -5.47
C ILE A 401 -18.81 21.82 -6.87
N SER A 402 -17.56 21.47 -7.12
CA SER A 402 -17.09 20.86 -8.36
C SER A 402 -15.95 19.86 -8.08
N TRP A 403 -15.57 19.06 -9.09
CA TRP A 403 -14.46 18.11 -8.98
C TRP A 403 -13.15 18.79 -8.58
N VAL A 404 -12.89 19.98 -9.13
CA VAL A 404 -11.76 20.86 -8.77
C VAL A 404 -11.80 21.26 -7.29
N THR A 405 -12.95 21.70 -6.77
CA THR A 405 -13.05 22.08 -5.36
C THR A 405 -12.87 20.89 -4.42
N ASP A 406 -13.38 19.72 -4.82
CA ASP A 406 -13.18 18.47 -4.08
C ASP A 406 -11.69 18.10 -4.04
N LEU A 407 -10.96 18.26 -5.16
CA LEU A 407 -9.53 18.00 -5.22
C LEU A 407 -8.76 18.90 -4.25
N ARG A 408 -9.07 20.21 -4.22
CA ARG A 408 -8.52 21.16 -3.24
C ARG A 408 -8.78 20.72 -1.80
N ILE A 409 -10.01 20.28 -1.50
CA ILE A 409 -10.39 19.81 -0.16
C ILE A 409 -9.64 18.53 0.21
N VAL A 410 -9.43 17.59 -0.71
CA VAL A 410 -8.69 16.37 -0.42
C VAL A 410 -7.21 16.67 -0.18
N MET A 411 -6.61 17.58 -0.96
CA MET A 411 -5.22 18.00 -0.79
C MET A 411 -4.98 18.78 0.52
N SER A 412 -5.92 19.62 0.95
CA SER A 412 -5.81 20.33 2.22
C SER A 412 -5.92 19.41 3.45
N ARG A 413 -6.46 18.19 3.28
CA ARG A 413 -6.56 17.15 4.32
C ARG A 413 -5.34 16.23 4.38
N LEU A 414 -4.30 16.46 3.58
CA LEU A 414 -3.03 15.75 3.71
C LEU A 414 -2.30 16.15 4.99
N TYR A 415 -1.27 15.40 5.38
CA TYR A 415 -0.52 15.65 6.62
C TYR A 415 0.12 17.05 6.63
N ALA A 416 0.91 17.35 5.62
CA ALA A 416 1.21 18.72 5.22
C ALA A 416 0.19 19.11 4.14
N PRO A 417 -0.71 20.07 4.39
CA PRO A 417 -1.66 20.55 3.40
C PRO A 417 -0.94 20.97 2.12
N VAL A 418 -1.45 20.54 0.97
CA VAL A 418 -0.93 20.96 -0.33
C VAL A 418 -1.92 21.96 -0.91
N ASP A 419 -1.42 23.16 -1.15
CA ASP A 419 -2.18 24.18 -1.85
C ASP A 419 -1.99 24.05 -3.36
N LEU A 420 -3.07 24.33 -4.09
CA LEU A 420 -3.08 24.41 -5.54
C LEU A 420 -3.98 25.59 -5.87
N ASP A 421 -3.43 26.60 -6.51
CA ASP A 421 -4.23 27.71 -7.03
C ASP A 421 -4.97 27.23 -8.28
N ILE A 422 -6.25 26.92 -8.09
CA ILE A 422 -7.13 26.44 -9.16
C ILE A 422 -7.93 27.58 -9.79
N ILE A 423 -7.91 28.78 -9.19
CA ILE A 423 -8.76 29.89 -9.60
C ILE A 423 -8.04 30.70 -10.68
N ASP A 424 -6.81 31.09 -10.41
CA ASP A 424 -6.12 32.10 -11.22
C ASP A 424 -4.97 31.51 -12.05
N ASN A 425 -4.27 30.50 -11.53
CA ASN A 425 -3.04 29.99 -12.15
C ASN A 425 -2.99 28.46 -12.29
N LEU A 426 -3.98 27.87 -12.95
CA LEU A 426 -4.00 26.42 -13.18
C LEU A 426 -3.24 26.02 -14.46
N GLU A 427 -1.96 25.71 -14.30
CA GLU A 427 -1.09 25.23 -15.39
C GLU A 427 -0.46 23.86 -15.10
N VAL A 428 0.00 23.16 -16.14
CA VAL A 428 0.68 21.85 -15.98
C VAL A 428 1.85 21.94 -15.00
N ALA A 429 2.67 22.98 -15.09
CA ALA A 429 3.81 23.19 -14.19
C ALA A 429 3.39 23.34 -12.71
N THR A 430 2.29 24.05 -12.44
CA THR A 430 1.74 24.23 -11.09
C THR A 430 1.22 22.90 -10.52
N VAL A 431 0.56 22.07 -11.35
CA VAL A 431 0.07 20.75 -10.95
C VAL A 431 1.24 19.80 -10.70
N GLU A 432 2.30 19.83 -11.50
CA GLU A 432 3.53 19.06 -11.26
C GLU A 432 4.22 19.47 -9.95
N ALA A 433 4.22 20.77 -9.62
CA ALA A 433 4.70 21.25 -8.33
C ALA A 433 3.84 20.72 -7.17
N ALA A 434 2.51 20.71 -7.31
CA ALA A 434 1.59 20.12 -6.34
C ALA A 434 1.82 18.61 -6.18
N MET A 435 2.07 17.87 -7.27
CA MET A 435 2.43 16.44 -7.21
C MET A 435 3.68 16.20 -6.36
N LYS A 436 4.73 17.01 -6.56
CA LYS A 436 5.95 16.98 -5.72
C LYS A 436 5.65 17.35 -4.26
N ALA A 437 4.73 18.28 -4.02
CA ALA A 437 4.31 18.63 -2.66
C ALA A 437 3.53 17.50 -1.97
N VAL A 438 2.71 16.75 -2.71
CA VAL A 438 2.02 15.54 -2.21
C VAL A 438 3.03 14.47 -1.82
N GLU A 439 4.08 14.25 -2.62
CA GLU A 439 5.20 13.36 -2.28
C GLU A 439 5.87 13.77 -0.97
N LYS A 440 6.27 15.04 -0.85
CA LYS A 440 6.89 15.57 0.37
C LYS A 440 5.98 15.47 1.58
N SER A 441 4.68 15.72 1.42
CA SER A 441 3.68 15.58 2.50
C SER A 441 3.56 14.13 2.99
N MET A 442 3.65 13.17 2.08
CA MET A 442 3.67 11.73 2.41
C MET A 442 4.95 11.36 3.16
N GLU A 443 6.12 11.78 2.67
CA GLU A 443 7.41 11.48 3.31
C GLU A 443 7.49 12.11 4.71
N ALA A 444 7.05 13.36 4.86
CA ALA A 444 6.98 14.05 6.14
C ALA A 444 6.06 13.33 7.13
N TRP A 445 4.92 12.81 6.67
CA TRP A 445 4.03 12.01 7.51
C TRP A 445 4.71 10.72 7.99
N ILE A 446 5.35 9.97 7.08
CA ILE A 446 6.07 8.74 7.42
C ILE A 446 7.18 9.03 8.42
N ASP A 447 8.02 10.03 8.14
CA ASP A 447 9.13 10.40 9.01
C ASP A 447 8.64 10.82 10.41
N ASN A 448 7.57 11.61 10.48
CA ASN A 448 7.00 12.05 11.75
C ASN A 448 6.47 10.87 12.56
N GLU A 449 5.70 9.95 11.94
CA GLU A 449 5.18 8.76 12.62
C GLU A 449 6.31 7.87 13.14
N LEU A 450 7.40 7.71 12.37
CA LEU A 450 8.55 6.91 12.78
C LEU A 450 9.32 7.54 13.95
N ALA A 451 9.51 8.87 13.91
CA ALA A 451 10.26 9.62 14.92
C ALA A 451 9.50 9.80 16.24
N THR A 452 8.18 9.97 16.19
CA THR A 452 7.34 10.17 17.38
C THR A 452 7.02 8.86 18.12
N SER A 453 7.03 7.73 17.41
CA SER A 453 6.73 6.43 18.00
C SER A 453 7.89 5.89 18.85
N SER A 454 7.61 5.64 20.12
CA SER A 454 8.57 5.03 21.06
C SER A 454 9.10 3.66 20.62
N ARG A 455 8.38 2.97 19.74
CA ARG A 455 8.72 1.63 19.26
C ARG A 455 9.72 1.65 18.13
N THR A 456 9.72 2.71 17.32
CA THR A 456 10.45 2.76 16.05
C THR A 456 11.55 3.81 16.04
N LYS A 457 11.49 4.78 16.95
CA LYS A 457 12.42 5.91 16.99
C LYS A 457 13.90 5.49 17.06
N ASP A 458 14.21 4.37 17.71
CA ASP A 458 15.59 3.94 17.93
C ASP A 458 16.22 3.29 16.69
N LEU A 459 15.45 2.53 15.90
CA LEU A 459 15.97 1.78 14.74
C LEU A 459 15.59 2.36 13.38
N LEU A 460 14.46 3.04 13.27
CA LEU A 460 13.88 3.46 11.99
C LEU A 460 14.01 4.96 11.71
N THR A 461 14.48 5.76 12.66
CA THR A 461 14.73 7.19 12.43
C THR A 461 15.96 7.38 11.55
N GLY A 462 15.88 8.30 10.59
CA GLY A 462 17.05 8.68 9.78
C GLY A 462 17.55 7.57 8.84
N ARG A 463 16.69 6.61 8.50
CA ARG A 463 17.09 5.44 7.70
C ARG A 463 17.81 5.78 6.41
N LEU A 464 19.08 5.39 6.37
CA LEU A 464 19.95 5.53 5.22
C LEU A 464 19.80 4.32 4.28
N GLN A 465 19.93 4.61 2.99
CA GLN A 465 20.01 3.60 1.95
C GLN A 465 21.09 3.99 0.95
N LYS A 466 21.89 3.01 0.54
CA LYS A 466 22.88 3.22 -0.51
C LYS A 466 22.14 3.54 -1.80
N ASP A 467 22.31 4.76 -2.26
CA ASP A 467 21.75 5.22 -3.50
C ASP A 467 22.46 4.54 -4.68
N LYS A 468 21.69 4.17 -5.71
CA LYS A 468 22.23 3.36 -6.81
C LYS A 468 23.12 4.18 -7.74
N ASP A 469 22.78 5.45 -7.91
CA ASP A 469 23.41 6.31 -8.91
C ASP A 469 24.67 6.95 -8.32
N THR A 470 24.58 7.42 -7.08
CA THR A 470 25.71 8.08 -6.41
C THR A 470 26.59 7.13 -5.58
N GLY A 471 26.08 5.94 -5.24
CA GLY A 471 26.74 5.03 -4.30
C GLY A 471 26.79 5.53 -2.85
N LYS A 472 26.29 6.74 -2.57
CA LYS A 472 26.29 7.37 -1.25
C LYS A 472 25.08 6.92 -0.44
N PHE A 473 25.20 6.97 0.88
CA PHE A 473 24.08 6.71 1.77
C PHE A 473 23.17 7.95 1.86
N VAL A 474 21.93 7.81 1.42
CA VAL A 474 20.92 8.88 1.40
C VAL A 474 19.73 8.46 2.26
N LYS A 475 19.16 9.41 3.01
CA LYS A 475 17.92 9.18 3.75
C LYS A 475 16.79 8.92 2.75
N LYS A 476 16.09 7.79 2.90
CA LYS A 476 14.89 7.48 2.11
C LYS A 476 13.76 7.12 3.05
N SER A 477 12.74 7.96 3.15
CA SER A 477 11.55 7.73 3.99
C SER A 477 10.73 6.55 3.48
N LEU A 478 10.68 6.37 2.15
CA LEU A 478 9.92 5.32 1.48
C LEU A 478 10.80 4.58 0.47
N ASP A 479 11.18 3.34 0.79
CA ASP A 479 11.91 2.46 -0.14
C ASP A 479 11.65 0.99 0.18
N PHE A 480 11.81 0.10 -0.80
CA PHE A 480 11.79 -1.33 -0.55
C PHE A 480 13.11 -1.76 0.09
N ARG A 481 13.09 -2.07 1.39
CA ARG A 481 14.33 -2.34 2.13
C ARG A 481 14.95 -3.66 1.74
N HIS A 482 16.28 -3.63 1.62
CA HIS A 482 17.05 -4.75 1.10
C HIS A 482 16.99 -5.99 2.01
N TYR A 483 16.79 -5.84 3.33
CA TYR A 483 16.61 -6.99 4.22
C TYR A 483 15.33 -7.79 3.98
N LEU A 484 14.33 -7.21 3.30
CA LEU A 484 13.17 -7.94 2.80
C LEU A 484 13.52 -8.87 1.63
N ARG A 485 14.75 -8.83 1.11
CA ARG A 485 15.26 -9.74 0.06
C ARG A 485 16.02 -10.96 0.61
N VAL A 486 16.15 -11.10 1.93
CA VAL A 486 16.74 -12.30 2.53
C VAL A 486 15.96 -13.53 2.08
N LYS A 487 16.66 -14.52 1.49
CA LYS A 487 16.04 -15.70 0.86
C LYS A 487 15.30 -16.56 1.88
N THR A 488 15.96 -16.89 2.99
CA THR A 488 15.37 -17.69 4.07
C THR A 488 14.23 -16.94 4.74
N ALA A 489 13.01 -17.47 4.59
CA ALA A 489 11.80 -16.80 5.06
C ALA A 489 11.80 -16.53 6.57
N ASP A 490 12.26 -17.48 7.37
CA ASP A 490 12.24 -17.35 8.83
C ASP A 490 13.27 -16.33 9.34
N HIS A 491 14.46 -16.31 8.75
CA HIS A 491 15.47 -15.28 9.02
C HIS A 491 14.95 -13.89 8.65
N ARG A 492 14.37 -13.76 7.45
CA ARG A 492 13.76 -12.51 6.98
C ARG A 492 12.67 -12.03 7.96
N ARG A 493 11.75 -12.92 8.36
CA ARG A 493 10.66 -12.59 9.28
C ARG A 493 11.18 -12.23 10.67
N ALA A 494 12.19 -12.94 11.18
CA ALA A 494 12.81 -12.62 12.46
C ALA A 494 13.41 -11.21 12.46
N LEU A 495 14.25 -10.89 11.46
CA LEU A 495 14.83 -9.55 11.32
C LEU A 495 13.76 -8.48 11.13
N THR A 496 12.76 -8.73 10.29
CA THR A 496 11.64 -7.80 10.08
C THR A 496 10.89 -7.56 11.40
N ARG A 497 10.64 -8.59 12.20
CA ARG A 497 9.99 -8.44 13.51
C ARG A 497 10.84 -7.65 14.48
N ILE A 498 12.16 -7.83 14.48
CA ILE A 498 13.05 -7.01 15.31
C ILE A 498 12.97 -5.55 14.89
N VAL A 499 13.19 -5.26 13.61
CA VAL A 499 13.26 -3.90 13.06
C VAL A 499 11.93 -3.14 13.20
N LEU A 500 10.80 -3.84 13.08
CA LEU A 500 9.45 -3.26 13.13
C LEU A 500 8.78 -3.41 14.49
N SER A 501 9.55 -3.78 15.51
CA SER A 501 9.11 -3.87 16.91
C SER A 501 7.88 -4.77 17.05
N SER A 502 7.88 -5.89 16.32
CA SER A 502 6.83 -6.92 16.29
C SER A 502 7.36 -8.27 16.79
N HIS A 503 8.26 -8.23 17.76
CA HIS A 503 8.96 -9.39 18.34
C HIS A 503 8.43 -9.78 19.73
N SER A 504 9.03 -10.80 20.34
CA SER A 504 8.66 -11.38 21.63
C SER A 504 9.43 -10.83 22.83
N LEU A 505 10.42 -9.97 22.61
CA LEU A 505 11.18 -9.36 23.70
C LEU A 505 10.30 -8.51 24.65
N ALA A 506 10.72 -8.39 25.91
CA ALA A 506 9.95 -7.76 26.97
C ALA A 506 9.64 -6.29 26.68
N VAL A 507 10.56 -5.54 26.03
CA VAL A 507 10.30 -4.14 25.66
C VAL A 507 9.01 -3.97 24.86
N GLU A 508 8.70 -4.92 23.97
CA GLU A 508 7.49 -4.90 23.15
C GLU A 508 6.32 -5.64 23.80
N ARG A 509 6.54 -6.74 24.52
CA ARG A 509 5.45 -7.55 25.07
C ARG A 509 4.83 -6.94 26.33
N ARG A 510 5.62 -6.27 27.16
CA ARG A 510 5.19 -5.69 28.45
C ARG A 510 4.64 -4.27 28.35
N GLN A 511 4.66 -3.68 27.16
CA GLN A 511 4.06 -2.35 26.94
C GLN A 511 2.54 -2.40 26.78
N TRP A 512 1.97 -3.59 26.52
CA TRP A 512 0.54 -3.73 26.24
C TRP A 512 -0.22 -3.92 27.54
N THR A 513 -1.35 -3.23 27.66
CA THR A 513 -2.38 -3.58 28.65
C THR A 513 -2.98 -4.93 28.26
N GLU A 514 -2.52 -5.98 28.91
CA GLU A 514 -3.24 -7.25 28.93
C GLU A 514 -4.36 -7.14 29.97
N ARG A 515 -5.48 -7.86 29.76
CA ARG A 515 -6.60 -7.85 30.72
C ARG A 515 -6.07 -8.20 32.11
N GLY A 516 -6.24 -7.29 33.06
CA GLY A 516 -5.79 -7.47 34.45
C GLY A 516 -4.31 -7.19 34.71
N LYS A 517 -3.54 -6.63 33.76
CA LYS A 517 -2.15 -6.24 33.97
C LYS A 517 -1.93 -4.76 33.68
N SER A 518 -1.24 -4.08 34.60
CA SER A 518 -0.76 -2.71 34.41
C SER A 518 0.34 -2.65 33.35
N ILE A 519 0.52 -1.48 32.76
CA ILE A 519 1.65 -1.21 31.86
C ILE A 519 2.93 -1.22 32.69
N VAL A 520 3.90 -2.04 32.30
CA VAL A 520 5.21 -2.07 32.95
C VAL A 520 6.07 -0.93 32.39
N PRO A 521 6.64 -0.04 33.23
CA PRO A 521 7.61 0.98 32.80
C PRO A 521 8.77 0.38 32.02
N ARG A 522 9.39 1.12 31.08
CA ARG A 522 10.40 0.56 30.15
C ARG A 522 11.60 0.00 30.90
N GLU A 523 12.05 0.73 31.91
CA GLU A 523 13.16 0.41 32.82
C GLU A 523 12.97 -0.91 33.57
N TRP A 524 11.74 -1.37 33.77
CA TRP A 524 11.44 -2.63 34.47
C TRP A 524 11.23 -3.80 33.51
N ARG A 525 11.32 -3.58 32.19
CA ARG A 525 11.23 -4.65 31.18
C ARG A 525 12.59 -5.32 31.03
N LEU A 526 13.13 -5.81 32.14
CA LEU A 526 14.48 -6.36 32.23
C LEU A 526 14.61 -7.66 31.41
N CYS A 527 15.83 -7.91 30.93
CA CYS A 527 16.20 -9.07 30.16
C CYS A 527 15.98 -10.34 30.96
N ARG A 528 15.29 -11.32 30.38
CA ARG A 528 15.00 -12.59 31.05
C ARG A 528 16.22 -13.45 31.37
N PHE A 529 17.36 -13.16 30.76
CA PHE A 529 18.60 -13.90 31.00
C PHE A 529 19.50 -13.19 32.01
N CYS A 530 19.92 -11.95 31.76
CA CYS A 530 20.84 -11.25 32.67
C CYS A 530 20.15 -10.46 33.78
N GLN A 531 18.86 -10.11 33.63
CA GLN A 531 18.07 -9.32 34.59
C GLN A 531 18.64 -7.92 34.91
N GLU A 532 19.72 -7.49 34.27
CA GLU A 532 20.40 -6.21 34.56
C GLU A 532 20.02 -5.07 33.61
N SER A 533 19.63 -5.40 32.38
CA SER A 533 19.38 -4.43 31.30
C SER A 533 18.00 -4.62 30.68
N VAL A 534 17.45 -3.57 30.06
CA VAL A 534 16.17 -3.66 29.35
C VAL A 534 16.26 -4.68 28.20
N GLU A 535 15.26 -5.57 28.09
CA GLU A 535 15.14 -6.57 27.03
C GLU A 535 14.69 -5.93 25.70
N ASP A 536 15.58 -5.13 25.10
CA ASP A 536 15.40 -4.53 23.79
C ASP A 536 16.26 -5.21 22.71
N PRO A 537 16.02 -4.93 21.41
CA PRO A 537 16.79 -5.55 20.33
C PRO A 537 18.30 -5.37 20.41
N ALA A 538 18.78 -4.20 20.84
CA ALA A 538 20.21 -3.93 20.91
C ALA A 538 20.86 -4.79 22.00
N HIS A 539 20.23 -4.85 23.18
CA HIS A 539 20.70 -5.72 24.25
C HIS A 539 20.66 -7.19 23.84
N ALA A 540 19.51 -7.66 23.34
CA ALA A 540 19.28 -9.06 22.99
C ALA A 540 20.22 -9.57 21.89
N MET A 541 20.57 -8.73 20.93
CA MET A 541 21.40 -9.13 19.79
C MET A 541 22.91 -8.98 20.04
N PHE A 542 23.33 -8.01 20.86
CA PHE A 542 24.75 -7.61 20.91
C PHE A 542 25.35 -7.47 22.31
N MET A 543 24.56 -7.38 23.39
CA MET A 543 25.09 -7.05 24.73
C MET A 543 24.79 -8.09 25.81
N CYS A 544 23.88 -9.03 25.57
CA CYS A 544 23.52 -10.01 26.59
C CYS A 544 24.64 -11.02 26.84
N ASN A 545 25.06 -11.18 28.11
CA ASN A 545 26.13 -12.07 28.53
C ASN A 545 25.69 -13.53 28.75
N HIS A 546 24.50 -13.92 28.29
CA HIS A 546 24.07 -15.32 28.36
C HIS A 546 24.95 -16.18 27.43
N PRO A 547 25.48 -17.34 27.88
CA PRO A 547 26.45 -18.11 27.11
C PRO A 547 26.00 -18.46 25.68
N GLU A 548 24.75 -18.87 25.48
CA GLU A 548 24.23 -19.18 24.14
C GLU A 548 24.11 -17.93 23.25
N LEU A 549 23.75 -16.77 23.82
CA LEU A 549 23.62 -15.52 23.06
C LEU A 549 25.00 -14.98 22.68
N MET A 550 25.97 -15.07 23.60
CA MET A 550 27.37 -14.73 23.33
C MET A 550 27.93 -15.58 22.19
N GLN A 551 27.72 -16.90 22.21
CA GLN A 551 28.20 -17.79 21.16
C GLN A 551 27.61 -17.43 19.79
N VAL A 552 26.31 -17.14 19.72
CA VAL A 552 25.65 -16.75 18.47
C VAL A 552 26.13 -15.36 18.00
N CYS A 553 26.36 -14.43 18.92
CA CYS A 553 26.88 -13.10 18.63
C CYS A 553 28.32 -13.17 18.10
N GLU A 554 29.19 -13.97 18.73
CA GLU A 554 30.58 -14.17 18.31
C GLU A 554 30.65 -14.76 16.88
N GLN A 555 29.83 -15.76 16.58
CA GLN A 555 29.71 -16.31 15.23
C GLN A 555 29.25 -15.26 14.22
N PHE A 556 28.30 -14.40 14.61
CA PHE A 556 27.86 -13.29 13.77
C PHE A 556 28.99 -12.27 13.53
N LEU A 557 29.68 -11.84 14.59
CA LEU A 557 30.76 -10.84 14.50
C LEU A 557 31.92 -11.37 13.66
N LYS A 558 32.29 -12.64 13.81
CA LYS A 558 33.29 -13.29 12.95
C LYS A 558 32.89 -13.20 11.47
N ALA A 559 31.68 -13.63 11.11
CA ALA A 559 31.19 -13.56 9.74
C ALA A 559 31.06 -12.11 9.23
N LEU A 560 30.65 -11.17 10.10
CA LEU A 560 30.58 -9.75 9.79
C LEU A 560 31.96 -9.19 9.43
N TYR A 561 32.99 -9.50 10.23
CA TYR A 561 34.35 -8.99 10.05
C TYR A 561 35.13 -9.67 8.93
N GLU A 562 34.68 -10.84 8.48
CA GLU A 562 35.15 -11.49 7.26
C GLU A 562 34.57 -10.80 6.02
N GLU A 563 33.27 -10.47 6.03
CA GLU A 563 32.57 -9.85 4.89
C GLU A 563 32.85 -8.33 4.76
N VAL A 564 32.92 -7.61 5.88
CA VAL A 564 33.07 -6.15 5.93
C VAL A 564 34.06 -5.78 7.05
N PRO A 565 35.37 -5.84 6.77
CA PRO A 565 36.42 -5.60 7.75
C PRO A 565 36.38 -4.22 8.41
N GLU A 566 35.75 -3.23 7.78
CA GLU A 566 35.57 -1.88 8.34
C GLU A 566 34.81 -1.87 9.66
N PHE A 567 34.04 -2.93 9.97
CA PHE A 567 33.37 -3.07 11.26
C PHE A 567 34.27 -3.53 12.41
N ARG A 568 35.54 -3.91 12.17
CA ARG A 568 36.49 -4.32 13.23
C ARG A 568 36.86 -3.19 14.21
N GLY A 569 36.48 -1.95 13.91
CA GLY A 569 36.65 -0.81 14.82
C GLY A 569 35.66 -0.83 16.00
N HIS A 570 36.00 -0.10 17.07
CA HIS A 570 35.11 0.05 18.22
C HIS A 570 33.94 0.97 17.87
N PHE A 571 32.73 0.43 17.92
CA PHE A 571 31.52 1.24 17.97
C PHE A 571 31.23 1.55 19.43
N THR A 572 31.25 2.84 19.78
CA THR A 572 30.93 3.29 21.14
C THR A 572 29.44 3.15 21.48
N ASN A 573 28.59 3.07 20.46
CA ASN A 573 27.14 2.97 20.63
C ASN A 573 26.59 1.77 19.82
N VAL A 574 25.97 0.82 20.54
CA VAL A 574 25.42 -0.41 19.95
C VAL A 574 24.27 -0.13 18.99
N MET A 575 23.49 0.92 19.21
CA MET A 575 22.38 1.28 18.33
C MET A 575 22.89 1.83 16.99
N THR A 576 23.90 2.69 17.01
CA THR A 576 24.50 3.20 15.76
C THR A 576 25.20 2.07 15.00
N PHE A 577 25.84 1.13 15.70
CA PHE A 577 26.35 -0.10 15.10
C PHE A 577 25.23 -0.90 14.43
N PHE A 578 24.12 -1.15 15.12
CA PHE A 578 23.00 -1.91 14.57
C PHE A 578 22.42 -1.21 13.32
N GLN A 579 22.20 0.10 13.37
CA GLN A 579 21.74 0.86 12.21
C GLN A 579 22.73 0.78 11.03
N ALA A 580 24.04 0.86 11.30
CA ALA A 580 25.08 0.76 10.28
C ALA A 580 25.11 -0.62 9.62
N VAL A 581 25.02 -1.70 10.39
CA VAL A 581 24.93 -3.08 9.86
C VAL A 581 23.64 -3.26 9.07
N LEU A 582 22.50 -2.78 9.59
CA LEU A 582 21.19 -2.88 8.93
C LEU A 582 21.13 -2.08 7.60
N ALA A 583 21.98 -1.08 7.42
CA ALA A 583 22.08 -0.32 6.18
C ALA A 583 22.87 -1.06 5.08
N ARG A 584 23.64 -2.10 5.42
CA ARG A 584 24.56 -2.82 4.52
C ARG A 584 23.93 -4.09 3.97
N ARG A 585 23.83 -4.17 2.64
CA ARG A 585 23.15 -5.26 1.94
C ARG A 585 23.94 -6.57 2.02
N GLU A 586 25.26 -6.47 2.09
CA GLU A 586 26.22 -7.57 2.05
C GLU A 586 26.06 -8.47 3.29
N VAL A 587 25.91 -7.86 4.46
CA VAL A 587 25.86 -8.54 5.77
C VAL A 587 24.44 -8.88 6.22
N THR A 588 23.44 -8.39 5.50
CA THR A 588 22.03 -8.57 5.81
C THR A 588 21.60 -10.03 6.01
N PRO A 589 22.03 -11.01 5.19
CA PRO A 589 21.70 -12.42 5.44
C PRO A 589 22.24 -12.95 6.77
N VAL A 590 23.45 -12.52 7.15
CA VAL A 590 24.11 -12.91 8.41
C VAL A 590 23.40 -12.26 9.60
N LEU A 591 23.07 -10.97 9.51
CA LEU A 591 22.26 -10.26 10.51
C LEU A 591 20.88 -10.90 10.68
N ALA A 592 20.25 -11.33 9.60
CA ALA A 592 18.94 -11.97 9.66
C ALA A 592 19.00 -13.36 10.32
N LYS A 593 20.11 -14.09 10.13
CA LYS A 593 20.38 -15.36 10.83
C LYS A 593 20.59 -15.13 12.33
N LEU A 594 21.37 -14.10 12.71
CA LEU A 594 21.52 -13.68 14.11
C LEU A 594 20.15 -13.40 14.75
N ALA A 595 19.34 -12.56 14.11
CA ALA A 595 17.99 -12.22 14.58
C ALA A 595 17.12 -13.46 14.81
N PHE A 596 17.17 -14.44 13.90
CA PHE A 596 16.42 -15.69 14.04
C PHE A 596 16.89 -16.53 15.23
N ASN A 597 18.20 -16.75 15.36
CA ASN A 597 18.78 -17.53 16.44
C ASN A 597 18.51 -16.89 17.81
N VAL A 598 18.70 -15.57 17.91
CA VAL A 598 18.42 -14.80 19.14
C VAL A 598 16.95 -14.94 19.53
N LEU A 599 16.02 -14.65 18.61
CA LEU A 599 14.59 -14.78 18.93
C LEU A 599 14.20 -16.21 19.30
N LYS A 600 14.80 -17.23 18.68
CA LYS A 600 14.57 -18.63 19.04
C LYS A 600 14.98 -18.92 20.50
N ILE A 601 16.13 -18.41 20.94
CA ILE A 601 16.61 -18.55 22.33
C ILE A 601 15.67 -17.81 23.30
N TYR A 602 15.32 -16.56 23.00
CA TYR A 602 14.38 -15.79 23.83
C TYR A 602 12.98 -16.40 23.88
N ASP A 603 12.46 -16.94 22.78
CA ASP A 603 11.14 -17.58 22.72
C ASP A 603 11.08 -18.88 23.54
N ALA A 604 12.22 -19.54 23.78
CA ALA A 604 12.30 -20.76 24.57
C ALA A 604 12.32 -20.50 26.09
N ALA A 605 12.70 -19.29 26.51
CA ALA A 605 12.79 -18.92 27.93
C ALA A 605 11.54 -18.13 28.39
N PRO A 606 10.99 -18.39 29.59
CA PRO A 606 9.91 -17.58 30.13
C PRO A 606 10.36 -16.13 30.36
N MET A 607 9.44 -15.18 30.21
CA MET A 607 9.76 -13.77 30.39
C MET A 607 9.93 -13.45 31.88
N PHE A 608 11.01 -12.75 32.21
CA PHE A 608 11.23 -12.28 33.58
C PHE A 608 10.15 -11.27 33.99
N LEU A 609 9.79 -11.36 35.26
CA LEU A 609 8.74 -10.58 35.91
C LEU A 609 9.41 -9.83 37.06
N VAL A 610 9.58 -8.52 36.89
CA VAL A 610 9.93 -7.66 38.01
C VAL A 610 8.65 -7.46 38.81
N GLU A 611 8.63 -7.93 40.05
CA GLU A 611 7.58 -7.57 40.98
C GLU A 611 7.71 -6.08 41.28
N PRO A 612 6.62 -5.30 41.16
CA PRO A 612 6.67 -3.91 41.60
C PRO A 612 7.11 -3.89 43.07
N PRO A 613 7.96 -2.94 43.49
CA PRO A 613 8.25 -2.78 44.91
C PRO A 613 6.92 -2.71 45.64
N ALA A 614 6.77 -3.50 46.71
CA ALA A 614 5.58 -3.46 47.53
C ALA A 614 5.31 -1.98 47.86
N GLU A 615 4.11 -1.48 47.53
CA GLU A 615 3.73 -0.13 47.90
C GLU A 615 3.90 -0.07 49.43
N GLU A 616 4.90 0.67 49.90
CA GLU A 616 5.07 0.89 51.33
C GLU A 616 3.78 1.54 51.85
N PRO A 617 3.11 0.91 52.84
CA PRO A 617 1.76 1.26 53.24
C PRO A 617 1.59 2.68 53.78
#